data_AF-A0A538E706-F1
#
_entry.id   AF-A0A538E706-F1
#
_cell.length_a   1.000
_cell.length_b   1.000
_cell.length_c   1.000
_cell.angle_alpha   90.00
_cell.angle_beta   90.00
_cell.angle_gamma   90.00
#
_symmetry.space_group_name_H-M   'P 1'
#
loop_
_entity.id
_entity.type
_entity.pdbx_description
1 polymer ?
#
loop_
_entity_poly.entity_id
_entity_poly.type
_entity_poly.pdbx_seq_one_letter_code
_entity_poly.pdbx_strand_id
1 'polypeptide(L)'
;MPDPLYSALSGRLREVLDDQPATEGKLRALAEEADAGIRALEAQIRGSEVRLRELTADAESSLTEIASELRRVELLRPELIELNSLRGELDHRARELRTEWLLRQTRSARPSSN
;
A
#
# COMPACT_ATOMS: atom_id res chain seq x y z
N MET A 1 -2.74 11.34 13.85
CA MET A 1 -3.93 10.95 13.06
C MET A 1 -3.43 10.48 11.72
N PRO A 2 -3.96 9.38 11.18
CA PRO A 2 -3.53 8.88 9.89
C PRO A 2 -3.79 9.91 8.79
N ASP A 3 -2.97 9.95 7.74
CA ASP A 3 -3.25 10.79 6.57
C ASP A 3 -4.59 10.35 5.94
N PRO A 4 -5.56 11.27 5.76
CA PRO A 4 -6.84 10.95 5.16
C PRO A 4 -6.72 10.32 3.77
N LEU A 5 -5.69 10.67 3.00
CA LEU A 5 -5.44 10.12 1.67
C LEU A 5 -5.13 8.62 1.75
N TYR A 6 -4.16 8.25 2.60
CA TYR A 6 -3.73 6.86 2.75
C TYR A 6 -4.80 6.03 3.47
N SER A 7 -5.52 6.61 4.43
CA SER A 7 -6.67 5.97 5.06
C SER A 7 -7.77 5.62 4.05
N ALA A 8 -8.08 6.52 3.10
CA ALA A 8 -9.08 6.26 2.07
C ALA A 8 -8.61 5.20 1.07
N LEU A 9 -7.32 5.21 0.71
CA LEU A 9 -6.71 4.20 -0.16
C LEU A 9 -6.74 2.81 0.51
N SER A 10 -6.31 2.70 1.77
CA SER A 10 -6.40 1.46 2.55
C SER A 10 -7.83 0.95 2.64
N GLY A 11 -8.82 1.85 2.83
CA GLY A 11 -10.24 1.50 2.80
C GLY A 11 -10.67 0.84 1.49
N ARG A 12 -10.35 1.46 0.35
CA ARG A 12 -10.67 0.92 -0.99
C ARG A 12 -9.97 -0.41 -1.28
N LEU A 13 -8.74 -0.59 -0.80
CA LEU A 13 -8.03 -1.86 -0.93
C LEU A 13 -8.72 -2.96 -0.13
N ARG A 14 -9.07 -2.71 1.14
CA ARG A 14 -9.80 -3.66 1.99
C ARG A 14 -11.14 -4.05 1.37
N GLU A 15 -11.91 -3.10 0.87
CA GLU A 15 -13.19 -3.39 0.19
C GLU A 15 -13.05 -4.35 -1.00
N VAL A 16 -11.96 -4.27 -1.76
CA VAL A 16 -11.70 -5.17 -2.89
C VAL A 16 -11.19 -6.53 -2.42
N LEU A 17 -10.44 -6.57 -1.33
CA LEU A 17 -9.96 -7.81 -0.71
C LEU A 17 -11.08 -8.59 -0.01
N ASP A 18 -12.11 -7.91 0.50
CA ASP A 18 -13.33 -8.49 1.07
C ASP A 18 -14.29 -9.07 0.00
N ASP A 19 -13.72 -9.62 -1.06
CA ASP A 19 -14.36 -10.43 -2.10
C ASP A 19 -15.46 -9.73 -2.92
N GLN A 20 -15.39 -8.40 -3.01
CA GLN A 20 -16.21 -7.64 -3.95
C GLN A 20 -15.80 -7.94 -5.40
N PRO A 21 -16.76 -8.11 -6.33
CA PRO A 21 -16.44 -8.32 -7.73
C PRO A 21 -15.63 -7.12 -8.28
N ALA A 22 -14.35 -7.37 -8.56
CA ALA A 22 -13.44 -6.39 -9.14
C ALA A 22 -13.01 -6.84 -10.53
N THR A 23 -12.91 -5.88 -11.46
CA THR A 23 -12.35 -6.12 -12.79
C THR A 23 -10.83 -6.10 -12.74
N GLU A 24 -10.16 -6.74 -13.71
CA GLU A 24 -8.69 -6.67 -13.87
C GLU A 24 -8.20 -5.22 -13.92
N GLY A 25 -8.93 -4.35 -14.64
CA GLY A 25 -8.62 -2.92 -14.70
C GLY A 25 -8.67 -2.22 -13.34
N LYS A 26 -9.65 -2.56 -12.49
CA LYS A 26 -9.77 -2.01 -11.13
C LYS A 26 -8.64 -2.51 -10.23
N LEU A 27 -8.27 -3.79 -10.32
CA LEU A 27 -7.15 -4.36 -9.57
C LEU A 27 -5.82 -3.70 -9.95
N ARG A 28 -5.59 -3.51 -11.26
CA ARG A 28 -4.38 -2.85 -11.76
C ARG A 28 -4.30 -1.39 -11.31
N ALA A 29 -5.41 -0.64 -11.40
CA ALA A 29 -5.45 0.75 -10.94
C ALA A 29 -5.14 0.86 -9.43
N LEU A 30 -5.75 0.01 -8.61
CA LEU A 30 -5.49 -0.01 -7.16
C LEU A 30 -4.05 -0.39 -6.82
N ALA A 31 -3.46 -1.32 -7.58
CA ALA A 31 -2.05 -1.69 -7.46
C ALA A 31 -1.12 -0.50 -7.74
N GLU A 32 -1.38 0.23 -8.84
CA GLU A 32 -0.61 1.43 -9.21
C GLU A 32 -0.75 2.54 -8.16
N GLU A 33 -1.96 2.77 -7.64
CA GLU A 33 -2.22 3.73 -6.56
C GLU A 33 -1.50 3.35 -5.26
N ALA A 34 -1.54 2.08 -4.86
CA ALA A 34 -0.83 1.57 -3.69
C ALA A 34 0.70 1.72 -3.85
N ASP A 35 1.26 1.37 -5.01
CA ASP A 35 2.69 1.53 -5.28
C ASP A 35 3.12 3.01 -5.25
N ALA A 36 2.26 3.92 -5.75
CA ALA A 36 2.51 5.36 -5.64
C ALA A 36 2.44 5.85 -4.19
N GLY A 37 1.45 5.38 -3.42
CA GLY A 37 1.31 5.72 -2.01
C GLY A 37 2.48 5.25 -1.16
N ILE A 38 2.95 4.02 -1.36
CA ILE A 38 4.13 3.44 -0.70
C ILE A 38 5.36 4.32 -0.96
N ARG A 39 5.65 4.64 -2.23
CA ARG A 39 6.79 5.49 -2.59
C ARG A 39 6.72 6.88 -1.94
N ALA A 40 5.52 7.46 -1.86
CA ALA A 40 5.32 8.75 -1.24
C ALA A 40 5.54 8.70 0.28
N LEU A 41 4.98 7.70 0.98
CA LEU A 41 5.18 7.49 2.41
C LEU A 41 6.66 7.28 2.76
N GLU A 42 7.36 6.43 1.99
CA GLU A 42 8.80 6.24 2.15
C GLU A 42 9.59 7.53 1.94
N ALA A 43 9.24 8.34 0.94
CA ALA A 43 9.91 9.62 0.70
C ALA A 43 9.71 10.59 1.86
N GLN A 44 8.51 10.63 2.44
CA GLN A 44 8.21 11.45 3.62
C GLN A 44 9.01 10.98 4.84
N ILE A 45 9.07 9.67 5.10
CA ILE A 45 9.86 9.10 6.20
C ILE A 45 11.33 9.44 6.02
N ARG A 46 11.89 9.22 4.82
CA ARG A 46 13.30 9.56 4.52
C ARG A 46 13.56 11.05 4.71
N GLY A 47 12.63 11.92 4.32
CA GLY A 47 12.73 13.36 4.53
C GLY A 47 12.82 13.72 6.02
N SER A 48 11.95 13.16 6.85
CA SER A 48 12.02 13.34 8.31
C SER A 48 13.29 12.76 8.93
N GLU A 49 13.77 11.60 8.45
CA GLU A 49 15.03 11.01 8.92
C GLU A 49 16.26 11.85 8.54
N VAL A 50 16.27 12.49 7.36
CA VAL A 50 17.28 13.49 6.98
C VAL A 50 17.22 14.67 7.94
N ARG A 51 16.02 15.22 8.16
CA ARG A 51 15.82 16.38 9.02
C ARG A 51 16.23 16.11 10.47
N LEU A 52 15.91 14.92 10.99
CA LEU A 52 16.36 14.49 12.32
C LEU A 52 17.88 14.48 12.42
N ARG A 53 18.57 13.93 11.42
CA ARG A 53 20.04 13.93 11.40
C ARG A 53 20.61 15.34 11.44
N GLU A 54 20.05 16.28 10.67
CA GLU A 54 20.44 17.70 10.71
C GLU A 54 20.24 18.31 12.10
N LEU A 55 19.05 18.16 12.68
CA LEU A 55 18.71 18.72 13.99
C LEU A 55 19.55 18.11 15.12
N THR A 56 19.86 16.82 15.06
CA THR A 56 20.68 16.16 16.09
C THR A 56 22.18 16.46 15.98
N ALA A 57 22.64 16.96 14.82
CA ALA A 57 24.03 17.35 14.61
C ALA A 57 24.33 18.77 15.13
N ASP A 58 23.30 19.57 15.40
CA ASP A 58 23.39 20.93 15.93
C ASP A 58 22.93 20.97 17.40
N ALA A 59 23.85 21.33 18.30
CA ALA A 59 23.59 21.36 19.74
C ALA A 59 22.60 22.47 20.16
N GLU A 60 22.41 23.48 19.32
CA GLU A 60 21.48 24.60 19.56
C GLU A 60 20.07 24.32 19.01
N SER A 61 19.88 23.21 18.30
CA SER A 61 18.60 22.85 17.71
C SER A 61 17.52 22.56 18.76
N SER A 62 16.28 22.90 18.43
CA SER A 62 15.16 22.80 19.34
C SER A 62 14.73 21.34 19.59
N LEU A 63 14.67 20.94 20.86
CA LEU A 63 14.11 19.64 21.27
C LEU A 63 12.67 19.45 20.77
N THR A 64 11.89 20.53 20.65
CA THR A 64 10.52 20.48 20.14
C THR A 64 10.49 20.12 18.66
N GLU A 65 11.45 20.60 17.86
CA GLU A 65 11.56 20.26 16.44
C GLU A 65 11.97 18.80 16.26
N ILE A 66 12.92 18.31 17.06
CA ILE A 66 13.32 16.90 17.08
C ILE A 66 12.12 16.02 17.44
N ALA A 67 11.37 16.37 18.50
CA ALA A 67 10.18 15.63 18.91
C ALA A 67 9.07 15.64 17.84
N SER A 68 8.93 16.74 17.10
CA SER A 68 7.98 16.84 16.00
C SER A 68 8.32 15.89 14.85
N GLU A 69 9.59 15.84 14.43
CA GLU A 69 10.02 14.92 13.37
C GLU A 69 9.95 13.45 13.79
N LEU A 70 10.30 13.14 15.05
CA LEU A 70 10.11 11.78 15.59
C LEU A 70 8.64 11.35 15.55
N ARG A 71 7.74 12.21 16.04
CA ARG A 71 6.29 11.95 16.01
C ARG A 71 5.79 11.78 14.58
N ARG A 72 6.31 12.55 13.63
CA ARG A 72 5.95 12.41 12.21
C ARG A 72 6.33 11.02 11.68
N VAL A 73 7.56 10.56 11.95
CA VAL A 73 8.00 9.21 11.56
C VAL A 73 7.14 8.14 12.21
N GLU A 74 6.84 8.27 13.51
CA GLU A 74 5.98 7.34 14.25
C GLU A 74 4.57 7.24 13.66
N LEU A 75 4.02 8.33 13.12
CA LEU A 75 2.71 8.33 12.47
C LEU A 75 2.74 7.69 11.07
N LEU A 76 3.80 7.92 10.29
CA LEU A 76 3.88 7.44 8.91
C LEU A 76 4.23 5.94 8.79
N ARG A 77 4.99 5.39 9.75
CA ARG A 77 5.43 3.99 9.70
C ARG A 77 4.27 2.98 9.69
N PRO A 78 3.25 3.08 10.56
CA PRO A 78 2.10 2.18 10.52
C PRO A 78 1.35 2.22 9.19
N GLU A 79 1.19 3.39 8.59
CA GLU A 79 0.52 3.53 7.29
C GLU A 79 1.32 2.86 6.17
N LEU A 80 2.65 3.00 6.19
CA LEU A 80 3.53 2.33 5.22
C LEU A 80 3.44 0.80 5.38
N ILE A 81 3.42 0.30 6.62
CA ILE A 81 3.31 -1.13 6.91
C ILE A 81 1.97 -1.67 6.39
N GLU A 82 0.87 -0.98 6.71
CA GLU A 82 -0.46 -1.38 6.27
C GLU A 82 -0.56 -1.40 4.74
N LEU A 83 -0.12 -0.33 4.06
CA LEU A 83 -0.25 -0.23 2.63
C LEU A 83 0.60 -1.28 1.89
N ASN A 84 1.76 -1.64 2.43
CA ASN A 84 2.56 -2.77 1.93
C ASN A 84 1.84 -4.11 2.11
N SER A 85 1.20 -4.35 3.26
CA SER A 85 0.41 -5.58 3.48
C SER A 85 -0.72 -5.69 2.47
N LEU A 86 -1.55 -4.65 2.37
CA LEU A 86 -2.69 -4.60 1.45
C LEU A 86 -2.25 -4.74 -0.01
N ARG A 87 -1.10 -4.16 -0.38
CA ARG A 87 -0.52 -4.31 -1.72
C ARG A 87 -0.14 -5.77 -2.02
N GLY A 88 0.47 -6.45 -1.06
CA GLY A 88 0.83 -7.86 -1.18
C GLY A 88 -0.40 -8.76 -1.30
N GLU A 89 -1.43 -8.51 -0.50
CA GLU A 89 -2.70 -9.22 -0.56
C GLU A 89 -3.41 -9.00 -1.91
N LEU A 90 -3.39 -7.78 -2.44
CA LEU A 90 -3.96 -7.47 -3.76
C LEU A 90 -3.24 -8.22 -4.89
N ASP A 91 -1.91 -8.33 -4.82
CA ASP A 91 -1.12 -9.10 -5.77
C ASP A 91 -1.44 -10.60 -5.70
N HIS A 92 -1.65 -11.13 -4.49
CA HIS A 92 -2.13 -12.50 -4.30
C HIS A 92 -3.50 -12.71 -4.94
N ARG A 93 -4.48 -11.84 -4.63
CA ARG A 93 -5.84 -11.93 -5.16
C ARG A 93 -5.89 -11.84 -6.69
N ALA A 94 -5.07 -10.96 -7.28
CA ALA A 94 -4.96 -10.85 -8.73
C ALA A 94 -4.45 -12.15 -9.38
N ARG A 95 -3.49 -12.84 -8.75
CA ARG A 95 -2.99 -14.14 -9.22
C ARG A 95 -4.02 -15.25 -9.11
N GLU A 96 -4.79 -15.29 -8.02
CA GLU A 96 -5.89 -16.24 -7.85
C GLU A 96 -6.93 -16.09 -8.97
N LEU A 97 -7.41 -14.86 -9.20
CA LEU A 97 -8.41 -14.58 -10.23
C LEU A 97 -7.91 -14.96 -11.62
N ARG A 98 -6.63 -14.68 -11.92
CA ARG A 98 -6.00 -15.11 -13.18
C ARG A 98 -5.98 -16.64 -13.30
N THR A 99 -5.65 -17.34 -12.23
CA THR A 99 -5.61 -18.81 -12.19
C THR A 99 -7.00 -19.40 -12.38
N GLU A 100 -8.01 -18.88 -11.68
CA GLU A 100 -9.40 -19.30 -11.81
C GLU A 100 -9.92 -19.12 -13.25
N TRP A 101 -9.62 -17.98 -13.87
CA TRP A 101 -10.00 -17.70 -15.24
C TRP A 101 -9.37 -18.69 -16.22
N LEU A 102 -8.07 -18.98 -16.10
CA LEU A 102 -7.38 -19.97 -16.94
C LEU A 102 -7.94 -21.38 -16.75
N LEU A 103 -8.29 -21.77 -15.52
CA LEU A 103 -8.92 -23.06 -15.21
C LEU A 103 -10.34 -23.17 -15.76
N ARG A 104 -11.09 -22.06 -15.82
CA ARG A 104 -12.40 -22.03 -16.48
C ARG A 104 -12.25 -22.17 -17.99
N GLN A 105 -11.31 -21.47 -18.61
CA GLN A 105 -11.06 -21.59 -20.05
C GLN A 105 -10.65 -23.00 -20.48
N THR A 106 -9.74 -23.64 -19.77
CA THR A 106 -9.31 -25.02 -20.06
C THR A 106 -10.44 -26.03 -19.90
N ARG A 107 -11.33 -25.85 -18.92
CA ARG A 107 -12.55 -26.67 -18.77
C ARG A 107 -13.54 -26.46 -19.92
N SER A 108 -13.76 -25.22 -20.34
CA SER A 108 -14.62 -24.91 -21.48
C SER A 108 -14.05 -25.37 -22.83
N ALA A 109 -12.73 -25.50 -22.95
CA ALA A 109 -12.05 -25.92 -24.17
C ALA A 109 -11.93 -27.46 -24.34
N ARG A 110 -12.23 -28.27 -23.31
CA ARG A 110 -12.38 -29.73 -23.47
C ARG A 110 -13.79 -30.02 -24.00
N PRO A 111 -13.96 -30.50 -25.25
CA PRO A 111 -15.25 -31.02 -25.67
C PRO A 111 -15.56 -32.29 -24.86
N SER A 112 -16.80 -32.39 -24.39
CA SER A 112 -17.34 -33.62 -23.81
C SER A 112 -17.29 -34.72 -24.87
N SER A 113 -16.27 -35.59 -24.82
CA SER A 113 -16.30 -36.82 -25.61
C SER A 113 -17.41 -37.70 -25.08
N ASN A 114 -18.51 -37.77 -25.83
CA ASN A 114 -19.59 -38.75 -25.68
C ASN A 114 -19.63 -39.60 -26.95
#